data_AF-A0A3N5F5A3-F1
#
_entry.id   AF-A0A3N5F5A3-F1
#
_cell.length_a   1.000
_cell.length_b   1.000
_cell.length_c   1.000
_cell.angle_alpha   90.00
_cell.angle_beta   90.00
_cell.angle_gamma   90.00
#
_symmetry.space_group_name_H-M   'P 1'
#
loop_
_entity.id
_entity.type
_entity.pdbx_description
1 polymer ?
#
loop_
_entity_poly.entity_id
_entity_poly.type
_entity_poly.pdbx_seq_one_letter_code
_entity_poly.pdbx_strand_id
1 'polypeptide(L)'
;PSYIFEKRAEISTSVRQVAAPGGSAREEKPALVVQENQVAGENWPAIEREMILQALKNTKGNRSKAAELLGWGRTTLWRKIVQHGLA
;
A
#
# COMPACT_ATOMS: atom_id res chain seq x y z
N PRO A 1 -26.77 2.04 -7.85
CA PRO A 1 -25.98 2.87 -6.90
C PRO A 1 -24.63 3.24 -7.53
N SER A 2 -24.56 4.46 -8.05
CA SER A 2 -23.45 5.02 -8.83
C SER A 2 -22.59 5.91 -7.94
N TYR A 3 -21.28 5.73 -7.97
CA TYR A 3 -20.26 6.68 -7.50
C TYR A 3 -19.04 6.41 -8.41
N ILE A 4 -18.69 7.19 -9.44
CA ILE A 4 -18.52 8.64 -9.58
C ILE A 4 -17.76 9.21 -8.39
N PHE A 5 -16.44 9.00 -8.41
CA PHE A 5 -15.51 9.79 -7.60
C PHE A 5 -14.95 10.90 -8.50
N GLU A 6 -15.59 12.05 -8.39
CA GLU A 6 -15.24 13.28 -9.07
C GLU A 6 -13.98 13.88 -8.43
N LYS A 7 -13.10 14.39 -9.30
CA LYS A 7 -11.93 15.21 -8.96
C LYS A 7 -12.26 16.28 -7.91
N ARG A 8 -11.31 16.56 -7.01
CA ARG A 8 -10.54 17.81 -6.95
C ARG A 8 -9.77 17.89 -5.63
N ALA A 9 -8.45 17.87 -5.73
CA ALA A 9 -7.58 18.38 -4.68
C ALA A 9 -6.39 19.08 -5.36
N GLU A 10 -6.62 20.34 -5.73
CA GLU A 10 -5.55 21.33 -5.87
C GLU A 10 -5.36 21.95 -4.50
N ILE A 11 -4.29 21.61 -3.76
CA ILE A 11 -3.69 22.55 -2.82
C ILE A 11 -2.17 22.36 -2.86
N SER A 12 -1.53 23.38 -3.41
CA SER A 12 -0.12 23.70 -3.31
C SER A 12 0.24 23.99 -1.85
N THR A 13 1.21 23.27 -1.30
CA THR A 13 2.00 23.80 -0.18
C THR A 13 3.44 23.29 -0.25
N SER A 14 4.30 24.23 -0.59
CA SER A 14 5.75 24.22 -0.51
C SER A 14 6.28 23.53 0.76
N VAL A 15 7.16 22.54 0.60
CA VAL A 15 8.07 22.09 1.66
C VAL A 15 9.51 22.27 1.21
N ARG A 16 10.11 23.23 1.91
CA ARG A 16 11.51 23.61 2.04
C ARG A 16 12.54 22.52 1.71
N GLN A 17 13.40 22.85 0.76
CA GLN A 17 14.67 22.21 0.46
C GLN A 17 15.62 22.31 1.67
N VAL A 18 16.20 21.19 2.11
CA VAL A 18 17.25 21.15 3.13
C VAL A 18 18.49 20.48 2.55
N ALA A 19 19.64 21.01 2.97
CA ALA A 19 20.89 21.07 2.24
C ALA A 19 21.88 19.92 2.51
N ALA A 20 22.90 19.92 1.65
CA ALA A 20 24.30 19.52 1.84
C ALA A 20 24.75 18.11 1.38
N PRO A 21 25.76 18.03 0.48
CA PRO A 21 26.49 16.82 0.15
C PRO A 21 27.72 16.65 1.06
N GLY A 22 27.96 15.45 1.58
CA GLY A 22 29.14 15.18 2.39
C GLY A 22 29.41 13.70 2.64
N GLY A 23 30.37 13.15 1.90
CA GLY A 23 31.46 12.34 2.48
C GLY A 23 31.26 10.85 2.78
N SER A 24 31.96 10.03 1.99
CA SER A 24 32.73 8.82 2.36
C SER A 24 32.08 7.57 2.98
N ALA A 25 32.03 6.53 2.14
CA ALA A 25 32.67 5.23 2.32
C ALA A 25 32.49 4.46 3.65
N ARG A 26 31.63 3.43 3.61
CA ARG A 26 31.96 2.06 4.06
C ARG A 26 30.91 1.05 3.57
N GLU A 27 31.33 0.12 2.71
CA GLU A 27 30.51 -0.99 2.26
C GLU A 27 30.52 -2.16 3.26
N GLU A 28 29.50 -3.04 3.12
CA GLU A 28 29.45 -4.48 3.48
C GLU A 28 28.91 -4.83 4.90
N LYS A 29 27.84 -5.62 5.19
CA LYS A 29 26.88 -6.54 4.52
C LYS A 29 25.71 -6.84 5.53
N PRO A 30 24.70 -7.72 5.28
CA PRO A 30 23.82 -7.92 4.11
C PRO A 30 22.31 -8.04 4.47
N ALA A 31 21.47 -7.92 3.44
CA ALA A 31 20.24 -8.71 3.21
C ALA A 31 19.07 -8.63 4.22
N LEU A 32 18.38 -7.49 4.26
CA LEU A 32 16.92 -7.57 4.22
C LEU A 32 16.52 -7.51 2.76
N VAL A 33 16.28 -8.69 2.20
CA VAL A 33 15.67 -8.87 0.88
C VAL A 33 14.23 -8.35 1.00
N VAL A 34 14.06 -7.03 0.95
CA VAL A 34 12.77 -6.47 0.57
C VAL A 34 12.70 -6.80 -0.91
N GLN A 35 12.08 -7.94 -1.22
CA GLN A 35 11.65 -8.26 -2.57
C GLN A 35 10.63 -7.19 -2.95
N GLU A 36 11.17 -6.06 -3.38
CA GLU A 36 10.54 -5.08 -4.22
C GLU A 36 10.27 -5.79 -5.54
N ASN A 37 9.22 -6.62 -5.53
CA ASN A 37 8.82 -7.36 -6.71
C ASN A 37 8.14 -6.38 -7.64
N GLN A 38 9.00 -5.72 -8.41
CA GLN A 38 8.77 -5.03 -9.67
C GLN A 38 7.59 -5.65 -10.43
N VAL A 39 6.47 -4.93 -10.52
CA VAL A 39 5.85 -4.55 -11.80
C VAL A 39 4.74 -3.52 -11.52
N ALA A 40 5.16 -2.26 -11.46
CA ALA A 40 4.28 -1.13 -11.73
C ALA A 40 3.93 -1.18 -13.22
N GLY A 41 2.84 -1.88 -13.55
CA GLY A 41 2.38 -2.03 -14.93
C GLY A 41 1.21 -3.01 -15.00
N GLU A 42 0.00 -2.46 -14.87
CA GLU A 42 -1.25 -3.08 -15.34
C GLU A 42 -1.69 -4.42 -14.70
N ASN A 43 -1.29 -4.73 -13.47
CA ASN A 43 -1.86 -5.89 -12.77
C ASN A 43 -2.74 -5.47 -11.60
N TRP A 44 -4.01 -5.18 -11.90
CA TRP A 44 -5.05 -4.92 -10.89
C TRP A 44 -5.04 -5.92 -9.71
N PRO A 45 -4.82 -7.24 -9.91
CA PRO A 45 -4.72 -8.20 -8.80
C PRO A 45 -3.55 -7.94 -7.83
N ALA A 46 -2.43 -7.39 -8.31
CA ALA A 46 -1.29 -7.09 -7.46
C ALA A 46 -1.56 -5.85 -6.60
N ILE A 47 -2.16 -4.81 -7.20
CA ILE A 47 -2.59 -3.60 -6.50
C ILE A 47 -3.62 -3.95 -5.42
N GLU A 48 -4.61 -4.78 -5.77
CA GLU A 48 -5.66 -5.19 -4.83
C GLU A 48 -5.09 -5.99 -3.65
N ARG A 49 -4.14 -6.90 -3.90
CA ARG A 49 -3.40 -7.60 -2.85
C ARG A 49 -2.68 -6.62 -1.91
N GLU A 50 -2.01 -5.62 -2.47
CA GLU A 50 -1.27 -4.63 -1.68
C GLU A 50 -2.20 -3.77 -0.83
N MET A 51 -3.34 -3.33 -1.37
CA MET A 51 -4.36 -2.61 -0.60
C MET A 51 -4.86 -3.42 0.61
N ILE A 52 -5.11 -4.72 0.41
CA ILE A 52 -5.53 -5.63 1.49
C ILE A 52 -4.44 -5.74 2.56
N LEU A 53 -3.18 -5.91 2.14
CA LEU A 53 -2.05 -6.01 3.06
C LEU A 53 -1.85 -4.71 3.87
N GLN A 54 -1.95 -3.56 3.22
CA GLN A 54 -1.85 -2.25 3.88
C GLN A 54 -2.98 -2.06 4.90
N ALA A 55 -4.22 -2.41 4.54
CA ALA A 55 -5.36 -2.34 5.44
C ALA A 55 -5.17 -3.26 6.67
N LEU A 56 -4.72 -4.50 6.45
CA LEU A 56 -4.44 -5.43 7.55
C LEU A 56 -3.30 -4.95 8.45
N LYS A 57 -2.24 -4.36 7.89
CA LYS A 57 -1.14 -3.76 8.67
C LYS A 57 -1.64 -2.61 9.53
N ASN A 58 -2.43 -1.71 8.96
CA ASN A 58 -2.98 -0.55 9.67
C ASN A 58 -3.93 -0.94 10.81
N THR A 59 -4.65 -2.05 10.68
CA THR A 59 -5.58 -2.54 11.71
C THR A 59 -4.97 -3.60 12.63
N LYS A 60 -3.66 -3.84 12.53
CA LYS A 60 -2.94 -4.86 13.31
C LYS A 60 -3.56 -6.26 13.17
N GLY A 61 -3.99 -6.60 11.96
CA GLY A 61 -4.60 -7.90 11.63
C GLY A 61 -6.11 -7.98 11.91
N ASN A 62 -6.76 -6.91 12.36
CA ASN A 62 -8.21 -6.91 12.54
C ASN A 62 -8.91 -6.83 11.17
N ARG A 63 -9.39 -7.98 10.70
CA ARG A 63 -10.06 -8.14 9.40
C ARG A 63 -11.35 -7.32 9.27
N SER A 64 -12.09 -7.12 10.36
CA SER A 64 -13.34 -6.35 10.30
C SER A 64 -13.05 -4.86 10.12
N LYS A 65 -12.10 -4.32 10.88
CA LYS A 65 -11.62 -2.95 10.71
C LYS A 65 -10.93 -2.74 9.36
N ALA A 66 -10.20 -3.74 8.85
CA ALA A 66 -9.54 -3.64 7.55
C ALA A 66 -10.57 -3.56 6.42
N ALA A 67 -11.68 -4.30 6.55
CA ALA A 67 -12.79 -4.25 5.61
C ALA A 67 -13.47 -2.87 5.65
N GLU A 68 -13.70 -2.32 6.85
CA GLU A 68 -14.23 -0.96 7.05
C GLU A 68 -13.31 0.11 6.43
N LEU A 69 -11.99 0.00 6.61
CA LEU A 69 -11.01 0.92 6.02
C LEU A 69 -11.02 0.91 4.48
N LEU A 70 -11.27 -0.26 3.87
CA LEU A 70 -11.37 -0.40 2.41
C LEU A 70 -12.78 -0.14 1.87
N GLY A 71 -13.77 0.08 2.75
CA GLY A 71 -15.18 0.19 2.37
C GLY A 71 -15.80 -1.12 1.88
N TRP A 72 -15.24 -2.26 2.26
CA TRP A 72 -15.71 -3.59 1.88
C TRP A 72 -16.49 -4.26 3.00
N GLY A 73 -17.44 -5.13 2.63
CA GLY A 73 -18.04 -6.06 3.59
C GLY A 73 -17.02 -7.10 4.08
N ARG A 74 -17.19 -7.60 5.31
CA ARG A 74 -16.33 -8.65 5.90
C ARG A 74 -16.18 -9.87 5.00
N THR A 75 -17.28 -10.31 4.38
CA THR A 75 -17.31 -11.44 3.44
C THR A 75 -16.59 -11.13 2.12
N THR A 76 -16.69 -9.89 1.63
CA THR A 76 -15.96 -9.44 0.43
C THR A 76 -14.46 -9.45 0.67
N LEU A 77 -13.99 -8.90 1.80
CA LEU A 77 -12.58 -8.91 2.16
C LEU A 77 -12.07 -10.35 2.31
N TRP A 78 -12.81 -11.23 2.99
CA TRP A 78 -12.42 -12.63 3.13
C TRP A 78 -12.25 -13.33 1.79
N ARG A 79 -13.22 -13.16 0.88
CA ARG A 79 -13.15 -13.74 -0.47
C ARG A 79 -11.90 -13.27 -1.21
N LYS A 80 -11.56 -11.97 -1.11
CA LYS A 80 -10.37 -11.39 -1.73
C LYS A 80 -9.08 -11.93 -1.10
N ILE A 81 -9.00 -12.05 0.23
CA ILE A 81 -7.86 -12.64 0.94
C ILE A 81 -7.62 -14.07 0.44
N VAL A 82 -8.67 -14.90 0.37
CA VAL A 82 -8.56 -16.29 -0.12
C VAL A 82 -8.16 -16.33 -1.60
N GLN A 83 -8.74 -15.48 -2.45
CA GLN A 83 -8.39 -15.38 -3.88
C GLN A 83 -6.92 -15.03 -4.11
N HIS A 84 -6.33 -14.21 -3.24
CA HIS A 84 -4.93 -13.81 -3.32
C HIS A 84 -3.98 -14.70 -2.50
N GLY A 85 -4.48 -15.78 -1.86
CA GLY A 85 -3.65 -16.70 -1.07
C GLY A 85 -3.05 -16.06 0.19
N LEU A 86 -3.76 -15.11 0.80
CA LEU A 86 -3.32 -14.38 2.01
C LEU A 86 -3.86 -14.99 3.33
N ALA A 87 -4.58 -16.11 3.26
CA ALA A 87 -5.22 -16.78 4.40
C ALA A 87 -4.39 -17.93 4.96
#